data_AF-A0A938AVS5-F1
#
_entry.id   AF-A0A938AVS5-F1
#
_cell.length_a   1.000
_cell.length_b   1.000
_cell.length_c   1.000
_cell.angle_alpha   90.00
_cell.angle_beta   90.00
_cell.angle_gamma   90.00
#
_symmetry.space_group_name_H-M   'P 1'
#
loop_
_entity.id
_entity.type
_entity.pdbx_description
1 polymer ?
#
loop_
_entity_poly.entity_id
_entity_poly.type
_entity_poly.pdbx_seq_one_letter_code
_entity_poly.pdbx_strand_id
1 'polypeptide(L)'
;NQRVPLFHGAVRGFEGRATTIIPGITPCLKCIYPRAPHPEVTPVIGVAPAVIGSIEATEVIKYIVGIGGLLTNRLLVYDGLNMEFMEIKLERHPDCEVCGHLPGSQK
;
A
#
# COMPACT_ATOMS: atom_id res chain seq x y z
N ASN A 1 -10.48 -11.34 -12.44
CA ASN A 1 -11.24 -10.18 -11.92
C ASN A 1 -11.74 -10.49 -10.51
N GLN A 2 -10.84 -10.64 -9.53
CA GLN A 2 -11.21 -11.00 -8.16
C GLN A 2 -11.26 -9.72 -7.31
N ARG A 3 -12.37 -9.47 -6.59
CA ARG A 3 -12.54 -8.33 -5.67
C ARG A 3 -11.92 -8.63 -4.30
N VAL A 4 -10.71 -9.17 -4.30
CA VAL A 4 -10.00 -9.56 -3.08
C VAL A 4 -9.17 -8.35 -2.60
N PRO A 5 -9.28 -7.94 -1.34
CA PRO A 5 -8.40 -6.94 -0.73
C PRO A 5 -6.92 -7.29 -0.92
N LEU A 6 -6.09 -6.29 -1.17
CA LEU A 6 -4.64 -6.42 -1.26
C LEU A 6 -3.99 -5.58 -0.16
N PHE A 7 -3.20 -6.25 0.68
CA PHE A 7 -2.33 -5.62 1.65
C PHE A 7 -0.95 -5.60 1.01
N HIS A 8 -0.46 -4.40 0.71
CA HIS A 8 0.71 -4.22 -0.13
C HIS A 8 1.87 -3.66 0.68
N GLY A 9 2.98 -4.40 0.67
CA GLY A 9 4.29 -4.00 1.17
C GLY A 9 5.33 -3.86 0.06
N ALA A 10 6.25 -2.92 0.23
CA ALA A 10 7.45 -2.79 -0.60
C ALA A 10 8.64 -2.33 0.26
N VAL A 11 9.85 -2.72 -0.12
CA VAL A 11 11.09 -2.38 0.61
C VAL A 11 12.22 -2.04 -0.34
N ARG A 12 13.11 -1.13 0.09
CA ARG A 12 14.35 -0.78 -0.63
C ARG A 12 15.38 -0.25 0.35
N GLY A 13 16.57 -0.86 0.41
CA GLY A 13 17.60 -0.44 1.36
C GLY A 13 17.11 -0.55 2.81
N PHE A 14 16.95 0.60 3.47
CA PHE A 14 16.43 0.75 4.84
C PHE A 14 14.98 1.25 4.88
N GLU A 15 14.39 1.54 3.72
CA GLU A 15 13.03 2.06 3.62
C GLU A 15 12.02 0.93 3.40
N GLY A 16 10.81 1.17 3.88
CA GLY A 16 9.66 0.32 3.62
C GLY A 16 8.40 1.13 3.33
N ARG A 17 7.43 0.51 2.66
CA ARG A 17 6.13 1.11 2.34
C ARG A 17 5.01 0.12 2.57
N ALA A 18 3.87 0.59 3.06
CA ALA A 18 2.69 -0.23 3.26
C ALA A 18 1.40 0.53 2.93
N THR A 19 0.42 -0.15 2.34
CA THR A 19 -0.93 0.37 2.11
C THR A 19 -1.97 -0.75 1.98
N THR A 20 -3.23 -0.44 2.23
CA THR A 20 -4.35 -1.39 2.11
C THR A 20 -5.24 -0.98 0.94
N ILE A 21 -5.36 -1.87 -0.05
CA ILE A 21 -6.11 -1.66 -1.29
C ILE A 21 -7.40 -2.48 -1.24
N ILE A 22 -8.54 -1.80 -1.25
CA ILE A 22 -9.86 -2.40 -1.36
C ILE A 22 -10.42 -2.11 -2.77
N PRO A 23 -10.53 -3.13 -3.65
CA PRO A 23 -10.94 -2.93 -5.03
C PRO A 23 -12.26 -2.15 -5.18
N GLY A 24 -12.23 -1.07 -5.96
CA GLY A 24 -13.37 -0.17 -6.19
C GLY A 24 -13.52 0.91 -5.13
N ILE A 25 -12.99 0.74 -3.92
CA ILE A 25 -13.13 1.72 -2.83
C ILE A 25 -11.88 2.62 -2.73
N THR A 26 -10.68 2.06 -2.83
CA THR A 26 -9.41 2.79 -2.71
C THR A 26 -8.69 2.89 -4.07
N PRO A 27 -7.65 3.74 -4.22
CA PRO A 27 -6.75 3.66 -5.37
C PRO A 27 -6.14 2.25 -5.49
N CYS A 28 -6.00 1.78 -6.73
CA CYS A 28 -5.27 0.55 -7.02
C CYS A 28 -3.76 0.82 -7.12
N LEU A 29 -2.96 -0.24 -7.22
CA LEU A 29 -1.51 -0.12 -7.33
C LEU A 29 -1.06 0.73 -8.54
N LYS A 30 -1.81 0.71 -9.65
CA LYS A 30 -1.55 1.54 -10.83
C LYS A 30 -1.82 3.03 -10.59
N CYS A 31 -2.77 3.38 -9.72
CA CYS A 31 -2.95 4.77 -9.29
C CYS A 31 -1.75 5.26 -8.47
N ILE A 32 -1.21 4.39 -7.61
CA ILE A 32 -0.09 4.71 -6.71
C ILE A 32 1.24 4.75 -7.47
N TYR A 33 1.44 3.81 -8.38
CA TYR A 33 2.63 3.67 -9.22
C TYR A 33 2.24 3.64 -10.71
N PRO A 34 1.99 4.80 -11.35
CA PRO A 34 1.52 4.87 -12.74
C PRO A 34 2.47 4.25 -13.75
N ARG A 35 3.77 4.31 -13.45
CA ARG A 35 4.84 3.67 -14.23
C ARG A 35 5.55 2.67 -13.33
N ALA A 36 5.80 1.47 -13.86
CA ALA A 36 6.63 0.52 -13.17
C ALA A 36 8.03 1.13 -12.94
N PRO A 37 8.59 1.00 -11.73
CA PRO A 37 9.96 1.42 -11.50
C PRO A 37 10.90 0.61 -12.42
N HIS A 38 12.02 1.22 -12.82
CA HIS A 38 13.04 0.49 -13.55
C HIS A 38 13.51 -0.70 -12.70
N PRO A 39 13.72 -1.88 -13.31
CA PRO A 39 14.22 -3.05 -12.59
C PRO A 39 15.66 -2.79 -12.15
N GLU A 40 15.81 -2.28 -10.92
CA GLU A 40 17.07 -2.16 -10.22
C GLU A 40 17.13 -3.20 -9.11
N VAL A 41 18.24 -3.93 -9.04
CA VAL A 41 18.51 -4.82 -7.91
C VAL A 41 19.19 -3.99 -6.84
N THR A 42 18.42 -3.51 -5.87
CA THR A 42 18.96 -2.83 -4.68
C THR A 42 19.00 -3.81 -3.51
N PRO A 43 20.11 -3.90 -2.75
CA PRO A 43 20.15 -4.69 -1.53
C PRO A 43 19.13 -4.16 -0.50
N VAL A 44 18.65 -5.04 0.37
CA VAL A 44 17.71 -4.70 1.46
C VAL A 44 18.27 -5.20 2.78
N ILE A 45 18.10 -4.41 3.85
CA ILE A 45 18.35 -4.90 5.20
C ILE A 45 17.20 -5.82 5.61
N GLY A 46 17.50 -7.04 6.08
CA GLY A 46 16.47 -8.05 6.38
C GLY A 46 15.40 -7.60 7.40
N VAL A 47 15.70 -6.58 8.20
CA VAL A 47 14.76 -6.00 9.17
C VAL A 47 13.65 -5.17 8.50
N ALA A 48 13.94 -4.49 7.38
CA ALA A 48 12.93 -3.68 6.68
C ALA A 48 11.72 -4.51 6.22
N PRO A 49 11.86 -5.66 5.53
CA PRO A 49 10.72 -6.51 5.19
C PRO A 49 10.09 -7.17 6.42
N ALA A 50 10.83 -7.40 7.51
CA ALA A 50 10.24 -7.91 8.75
C ALA A 50 9.27 -6.89 9.38
N VAL A 51 9.65 -5.61 9.40
CA VAL A 51 8.80 -4.49 9.86
C VAL A 51 7.57 -4.35 8.94
N ILE A 52 7.79 -4.28 7.63
CA ILE A 52 6.69 -4.12 6.67
C ILE A 52 5.74 -5.31 6.66
N GLY A 53 6.24 -6.54 6.70
CA GLY A 53 5.40 -7.73 6.79
C GLY A 53 4.58 -7.79 8.09
N SER A 54 5.13 -7.28 9.20
CA SER A 54 4.38 -7.16 10.47
C SER A 54 3.25 -6.12 10.36
N ILE A 55 3.49 -5.01 9.66
CA ILE A 55 2.46 -4.01 9.37
C ILE A 55 1.37 -4.60 8.47
N GLU A 56 1.73 -5.29 7.39
CA GLU A 56 0.78 -5.97 6.49
C GLU A 56 -0.09 -6.98 7.26
N ALA A 57 0.52 -7.83 8.10
CA ALA A 57 -0.20 -8.78 8.93
C ALA A 57 -1.16 -8.08 9.90
N THR A 58 -0.74 -6.97 10.49
CA THR A 58 -1.60 -6.17 11.39
C THR A 58 -2.81 -5.59 10.65
N GLU A 59 -2.62 -5.09 9.42
CA GLU A 59 -3.71 -4.62 8.56
C GLU A 59 -4.69 -5.75 8.19
N VAL A 60 -4.18 -6.94 7.86
CA VAL A 60 -4.99 -8.13 7.57
C VAL A 60 -5.84 -8.51 8.79
N ILE A 61 -5.23 -8.59 9.97
CA ILE A 61 -5.94 -8.94 11.21
C ILE A 61 -7.06 -7.93 11.47
N LYS A 62 -6.75 -6.62 11.43
CA LYS A 62 -7.74 -5.55 11.61
C LYS A 62 -8.89 -5.66 10.61
N TYR A 63 -8.59 -5.93 9.35
CA TYR A 63 -9.61 -6.10 8.30
C TYR A 63 -10.52 -7.31 8.59
N ILE A 64 -9.96 -8.46 8.93
CA ILE A 64 -10.72 -9.69 9.19
C ILE A 64 -11.65 -9.55 10.39
N VAL A 65 -11.16 -8.94 11.48
CA VAL A 65 -11.94 -8.81 12.73
C VAL A 65 -12.81 -7.55 12.77
N GLY A 66 -12.66 -6.64 11.81
CA GLY A 66 -13.48 -5.43 11.68
C GLY A 66 -13.20 -4.35 12.73
N ILE A 67 -11.93 -4.17 13.15
CA ILE A 67 -11.54 -3.19 14.17
C ILE A 67 -10.46 -2.23 13.69
N GLY A 68 -10.41 -1.04 14.31
CA GLY A 68 -9.39 -0.03 14.06
C GLY A 68 -9.50 0.63 12.67
N GLY A 69 -8.52 1.47 12.36
CA GLY A 69 -8.40 2.11 11.05
C GLY A 69 -7.37 1.39 10.18
N LEU A 70 -7.70 1.14 8.91
CA LEU A 70 -6.79 0.59 7.92
C LEU A 70 -5.95 1.69 7.25
N LEU A 71 -4.85 1.32 6.62
CA LEU A 71 -4.04 2.14 5.72
C LEU A 71 -4.71 2.35 4.35
N THR A 72 -6.05 2.35 4.29
CA THR A 72 -6.79 2.70 3.07
C THR A 72 -6.59 4.18 2.74
N ASN A 73 -6.39 4.49 1.46
CA ASN A 73 -6.11 5.85 0.94
C ASN A 73 -4.86 6.51 1.56
N ARG A 74 -3.97 5.72 2.14
CA ARG A 74 -2.75 6.18 2.81
C ARG A 74 -1.59 5.27 2.45
N LEU A 75 -0.46 5.86 2.07
CA LEU A 75 0.81 5.16 1.92
C LEU A 75 1.65 5.45 3.16
N LEU A 76 1.81 4.44 4.01
CA LEU A 76 2.77 4.50 5.10
C LEU A 76 4.18 4.34 4.51
N VAL A 77 5.09 5.20 4.92
CA VAL A 77 6.52 5.16 4.58
C VAL A 77 7.29 5.00 5.88
N TYR A 78 8.06 3.93 5.97
CA TYR A 78 9.01 3.65 7.05
C TYR A 78 10.41 4.07 6.58
N ASP A 79 11.02 5.01 7.30
CA ASP A 79 12.43 5.37 7.17
C ASP A 79 13.22 4.69 8.29
N GLY A 80 13.97 3.64 7.96
CA GLY A 80 14.77 2.90 8.92
C GLY A 80 16.09 3.55 9.33
N LEU A 81 16.55 4.60 8.64
CA LEU A 81 17.76 5.34 9.04
C LEU A 81 17.45 6.34 10.14
N ASN A 82 16.33 7.06 10.01
CA ASN A 82 15.88 8.03 10.99
C ASN A 82 14.87 7.46 12.00
N MET A 83 14.40 6.23 11.77
CA MET A 83 13.35 5.57 12.55
C MET A 83 12.05 6.38 12.59
N GLU A 84 11.64 6.88 11.43
CA GLU A 84 10.44 7.70 11.27
C GLU A 84 9.36 6.98 10.45
N PHE A 85 8.11 7.35 10.74
CA PHE A 85 6.94 6.95 9.96
C PHE A 85 6.25 8.18 9.40
N MET A 86 6.05 8.17 8.09
CA MET A 86 5.34 9.23 7.37
C MET A 86 4.14 8.64 6.64
N GLU A 87 3.06 9.42 6.51
CA GLU A 87 1.90 9.02 5.73
C GLU A 87 1.70 9.98 4.56
N ILE A 88 1.53 9.42 3.36
CA ILE A 88 1.18 10.16 2.16
C ILE A 88 -0.26 9.83 1.81
N LYS A 89 -1.10 10.85 1.58
CA LYS A 89 -2.47 10.64 1.12
C LYS A 89 -2.48 10.12 -0.30
N LEU A 90 -3.32 9.13 -0.56
CA LEU A 90 -3.50 8.52 -1.87
C LEU A 90 -4.90 8.79 -2.39
N GLU A 91 -5.00 9.09 -3.68
CA GLU A 91 -6.26 9.36 -4.35
C GLU A 91 -6.42 8.42 -5.55
N ARG A 92 -7.66 7.98 -5.77
CA ARG A 92 -8.01 7.18 -6.93
C ARG A 92 -8.03 8.08 -8.16
N HIS A 93 -7.26 7.70 -9.18
CA HIS A 93 -7.30 8.39 -10.46
C HIS A 93 -8.60 8.03 -11.21
N PRO A 94 -9.44 9.01 -11.62
CA PRO A 94 -10.71 8.75 -12.30
C PRO A 94 -10.53 7.94 -13.59
N ASP A 95 -9.54 8.32 -14.40
CA ASP A 95 -9.25 7.68 -15.69
C ASP A 95 -8.27 6.49 -15.58
N CYS A 96 -8.13 5.88 -14.41
CA CYS A 96 -7.24 4.74 -14.26
C CYS A 96 -7.70 3.56 -15.13
N GLU A 97 -6.82 3.06 -16.01
CA GLU A 97 -7.10 1.91 -16.88
C GLU A 97 -7.46 0.63 -16.12
N VAL A 98 -7.02 0.50 -14.86
CA VAL A 98 -7.23 -0.70 -14.03
C VAL A 98 -8.48 -0.59 -13.17
N CYS A 99 -8.67 0.53 -12.48
CA CYS A 99 -9.74 0.67 -11.49
C CYS A 99 -10.73 1.79 -11.78
N GLY A 100 -10.52 2.62 -12.81
CA GLY A 100 -11.38 3.76 -13.15
C GLY A 100 -12.83 3.35 -13.41
N HIS A 101 -13.03 2.23 -14.09
CA HIS A 101 -14.35 1.66 -14.40
C HIS A 101 -15.03 0.91 -13.24
N LEU A 102 -14.35 0.71 -12.10
CA LEU A 102 -14.93 -0.05 -11.00
C LEU A 102 -15.97 0.78 -10.25
N PRO A 103 -17.16 0.23 -9.96
CA PRO A 103 -18.15 0.94 -9.18
C PRO A 103 -17.64 1.10 -7.74
N GLY A 104 -17.40 2.34 -7.33
CA GLY A 104 -17.12 2.66 -5.93
C GLY A 104 -16.81 4.14 -5.74
N SER A 105 -17.33 4.64 -4.63
CA SER A 105 -17.58 6.03 -4.22
C SER A 105 -16.68 7.09 -4.85
N GLN A 106 -17.15 7.70 -5.94
CA GLN A 106 -16.92 9.13 -6.16
C GLN A 106 -17.95 9.88 -5.31
N LYS A 107 -17.60 10.16 -4.06
CA LYS A 107 -18.23 11.20 -3.24
C LYS A 107 -17.15 11.81 -2.38
#